data_AF-A0A9P8LBP3-F1
#
_entry.id   AF-A0A9P8LBP3-F1
#
_cell.length_a   1.000
_cell.length_b   1.000
_cell.length_c   1.000
_cell.angle_alpha   90.00
_cell.angle_beta   90.00
_cell.angle_gamma   90.00
#
_symmetry.space_group_name_H-M   'P 1'
#
loop_
_entity.id
_entity.type
_entity.pdbx_description
1 polymer ?
#
loop_
_entity_poly.entity_id
_entity_poly.type
_entity_poly.pdbx_seq_one_letter_code
_entity_poly.pdbx_strand_id
1 'polypeptide(L)'
;MLDRLSHRRLEKAALSVAAQVDGKLLPGETLIAAISRDPKSRLALTSKRLRALSDLIADFRIFTRVWGMLGIWKWGSGLWKEPPQDKALKWIAWMQVGVNVVYQYLENGAYLAQHGIIGFDERKQTRWWVWSSRFWMAHVALDFGRLWMEKRAGQAAQEGEEKEGKIQRVRREEKWWREAYVNAAYAPLTLHWSLENGAVGEMWIGFLGSIAGIIELREMWRSTS
;
A
#
# COMPACT_ATOMS: atom_id res chain seq x y z
N MET A 1 -12.64 -2.72 12.79
CA MET A 1 -12.60 -2.26 14.20
C MET A 1 -13.96 -1.84 14.74
N LEU A 2 -14.67 -0.91 14.09
CA LEU A 2 -16.00 -0.46 14.52
C LEU A 2 -17.05 -1.59 14.58
N ASP A 3 -16.99 -2.53 13.64
CA ASP A 3 -17.88 -3.70 13.62
C ASP A 3 -17.59 -4.70 14.76
N ARG A 4 -16.33 -4.83 15.18
CA ARG A 4 -15.97 -5.62 16.37
C ARG A 4 -16.47 -4.94 17.65
N LEU A 5 -16.47 -3.60 17.68
CA LEU A 5 -16.97 -2.82 18.81
C LEU A 5 -18.50 -2.89 18.90
N SER A 6 -19.22 -2.85 17.78
CA SER A 6 -20.68 -3.07 17.77
C SER A 6 -21.02 -4.48 18.23
N HIS A 7 -20.29 -5.50 17.76
CA HIS A 7 -20.47 -6.89 18.19
C HIS A 7 -20.28 -7.06 19.70
N ARG A 8 -19.20 -6.52 20.27
CA ARG A 8 -18.95 -6.56 21.72
C ARG A 8 -20.01 -5.83 22.55
N ARG A 9 -20.58 -4.74 22.01
CA ARG A 9 -21.69 -4.04 22.67
C ARG A 9 -22.97 -4.87 22.67
N LEU A 10 -23.27 -5.55 21.57
CA LEU A 10 -24.42 -6.45 21.47
C LEU A 10 -24.28 -7.65 22.41
N GLU A 11 -23.08 -8.22 22.51
CA GLU A 11 -22.79 -9.33 23.41
C GLU A 11 -22.94 -8.92 24.89
N LYS A 12 -22.44 -7.73 25.27
CA LYS A 12 -22.68 -7.17 26.61
C LYS A 12 -24.16 -6.90 26.87
N ALA A 13 -24.90 -6.40 25.89
CA ALA A 13 -26.34 -6.18 26.01
C ALA A 13 -27.09 -7.52 26.20
N ALA A 14 -26.76 -8.55 25.42
CA ALA A 14 -27.31 -9.89 25.55
C ALA A 14 -27.04 -10.50 26.93
N LEU A 15 -25.81 -10.40 27.42
CA LEU A 15 -25.42 -10.86 28.76
C LEU A 15 -26.14 -10.07 29.86
N SER A 16 -26.34 -8.77 29.70
CA SER A 16 -27.08 -7.95 30.67
C SER A 16 -28.57 -8.31 30.74
N VAL A 17 -29.18 -8.64 29.60
CA VAL A 17 -30.57 -9.13 29.55
C VAL A 17 -30.66 -10.52 30.17
N ALA A 18 -29.73 -11.43 29.85
CA ALA A 18 -29.68 -12.75 30.47
C ALA A 18 -29.56 -12.64 32.00
N ALA A 19 -28.68 -11.77 32.51
CA ALA A 19 -28.50 -11.56 33.95
C ALA A 19 -29.71 -10.92 34.65
N GLN A 20 -30.50 -10.08 33.96
CA GLN A 20 -31.71 -9.47 34.54
C GLN A 20 -32.89 -10.44 34.68
N VAL A 21 -32.87 -11.50 33.88
CA VAL A 21 -33.95 -12.48 33.81
C VAL A 21 -33.58 -13.79 34.52
N ASP A 22 -32.30 -13.96 34.86
CA ASP A 22 -31.84 -15.04 35.73
C ASP A 22 -32.58 -15.01 37.08
N GLY A 23 -33.20 -16.12 37.44
CA GLY A 23 -34.05 -16.25 38.64
C GLY A 23 -35.48 -15.72 38.53
N LYS A 24 -35.90 -15.15 37.40
CA LYS A 24 -37.30 -14.73 37.15
C LYS A 24 -38.07 -15.65 36.20
N LEU A 25 -37.39 -16.60 35.56
CA LEU A 25 -38.00 -17.58 34.66
C LEU A 25 -38.44 -18.83 35.42
N LEU A 26 -39.62 -19.33 35.07
CA LEU A 26 -40.08 -20.61 35.57
C LEU A 26 -39.34 -21.76 34.85
N PRO A 27 -39.22 -22.95 35.49
CA PRO A 27 -38.57 -24.10 34.87
C PRO A 27 -39.27 -24.48 33.55
N GLY A 28 -38.54 -24.40 32.44
CA GLY A 28 -39.07 -24.72 31.09
C GLY A 28 -39.55 -23.50 30.27
N GLU A 29 -39.59 -22.30 30.84
CA GLU A 29 -39.84 -21.09 30.05
C GLU A 29 -38.58 -20.65 29.29
N THR A 30 -38.72 -20.48 27.98
CA THR A 30 -37.65 -19.96 27.12
C THR A 30 -38.00 -18.53 26.72
N LEU A 31 -37.15 -17.57 27.07
CA LEU A 31 -37.24 -16.22 26.52
C LEU A 31 -36.47 -16.10 25.22
N ILE A 32 -37.17 -15.68 24.18
CA ILE A 32 -36.57 -15.28 22.92
C ILE A 32 -36.42 -13.76 22.93
N ALA A 33 -35.26 -13.29 23.39
CA ALA A 33 -34.91 -11.89 23.26
C ALA A 33 -34.49 -11.61 21.81
N ALA A 34 -35.39 -11.03 21.01
CA ALA A 34 -35.04 -10.49 19.71
C ALA A 34 -34.23 -9.21 19.90
N ILE A 35 -32.91 -9.33 20.00
CA ILE A 35 -32.01 -8.18 19.91
C ILE A 35 -32.03 -7.74 18.46
N SER A 36 -32.99 -6.89 18.11
CA SER A 36 -33.00 -6.19 16.84
C SER A 36 -31.69 -5.41 16.75
N ARG A 37 -30.76 -5.83 15.87
CA ARG A 37 -29.68 -4.96 15.42
C ARG A 37 -30.37 -3.69 14.96
N ASP A 38 -30.25 -2.59 15.71
CA ASP A 38 -30.79 -1.32 15.24
C ASP A 38 -30.19 -1.05 13.86
N PRO A 39 -30.99 -1.13 12.77
CA PRO A 39 -30.49 -0.90 11.42
C PRO A 39 -29.94 0.52 11.26
N LYS A 40 -30.24 1.40 12.24
CA LYS A 40 -29.87 2.80 12.32
C LYS A 40 -28.75 3.09 13.30
N SER A 41 -28.00 2.10 13.81
CA SER A 41 -26.84 2.42 14.64
C SER A 41 -25.90 3.32 13.82
N ARG A 42 -25.76 4.59 14.24
CA ARG A 42 -25.02 5.61 13.48
C ARG A 42 -23.62 5.13 13.12
N LEU A 43 -23.02 4.29 13.96
CA LEU A 43 -21.73 3.65 13.75
C LEU A 43 -21.71 2.66 12.59
N ALA A 44 -22.72 1.80 12.44
CA ALA A 44 -22.80 0.87 11.32
C ALA A 44 -23.03 1.61 10.00
N LEU A 45 -23.89 2.64 10.00
CA LEU A 45 -24.10 3.50 8.84
C LEU A 45 -22.83 4.26 8.45
N THR A 46 -22.13 4.85 9.42
CA THR A 46 -20.85 5.53 9.19
C THR A 46 -19.81 4.55 8.68
N SER A 47 -19.71 3.34 9.24
CA SER A 47 -18.78 2.32 8.75
C SER A 47 -19.06 1.94 7.30
N LYS A 48 -20.33 1.79 6.92
CA LYS A 48 -20.72 1.50 5.52
C LYS A 48 -20.35 2.65 4.59
N ARG A 49 -20.63 3.90 4.99
CA ARG A 49 -20.29 5.10 4.21
C ARG A 49 -18.77 5.28 4.05
N LEU A 50 -18.01 5.07 5.11
CA LEU A 50 -16.54 5.14 5.07
C LEU A 50 -15.95 4.06 4.18
N ARG A 51 -16.51 2.83 4.20
CA ARG A 51 -16.08 1.78 3.27
C ARG A 51 -16.36 2.17 1.82
N ALA A 52 -17.57 2.62 1.51
CA ALA A 52 -17.90 3.08 0.14
C ALA A 52 -17.00 4.22 -0.34
N LEU A 53 -16.67 5.19 0.54
CA LEU A 53 -15.72 6.25 0.24
C LEU A 53 -14.30 5.70 0.01
N SER A 54 -13.85 4.77 0.85
CA SER A 54 -12.55 4.11 0.69
C SER A 54 -12.45 3.35 -0.63
N ASP A 55 -13.51 2.63 -1.01
CA ASP A 55 -13.58 1.87 -2.25
C ASP A 55 -13.53 2.80 -3.47
N LEU A 56 -14.25 3.93 -3.42
CA LEU A 56 -14.22 4.95 -4.48
C LEU A 56 -12.85 5.61 -4.60
N ILE A 57 -12.20 5.94 -3.47
CA ILE A 57 -10.85 6.49 -3.47
C ILE A 57 -9.87 5.48 -4.07
N ALA A 58 -9.96 4.20 -3.67
CA ALA A 58 -9.10 3.14 -4.18
C ALA A 58 -9.26 2.98 -5.69
N ASP A 59 -10.50 2.94 -6.17
CA ASP A 59 -10.82 2.83 -7.59
C ASP A 59 -10.25 4.00 -8.40
N PHE A 60 -10.52 5.25 -7.97
CA PHE A 60 -9.96 6.45 -8.60
C PHE A 60 -8.43 6.44 -8.61
N ARG A 61 -7.80 5.97 -7.52
CA ARG A 61 -6.34 5.87 -7.45
C ARG A 61 -5.79 4.87 -8.45
N ILE A 62 -6.45 3.72 -8.64
CA ILE A 62 -6.03 2.75 -9.66
C ILE A 62 -6.28 3.30 -11.07
N PHE A 63 -7.42 3.96 -11.30
CA PHE A 63 -7.73 4.61 -12.57
C PHE A 63 -6.65 5.62 -12.98
N THR A 64 -6.24 6.50 -12.07
CA THR A 64 -5.16 7.47 -12.34
C THR A 64 -3.83 6.78 -12.63
N ARG A 65 -3.55 5.62 -12.01
CA ARG A 65 -2.36 4.81 -12.32
C ARG A 65 -2.37 4.18 -13.71
N VAL A 66 -3.51 4.08 -14.41
CA VAL A 66 -3.54 3.56 -15.79
C VAL A 66 -2.60 4.35 -16.71
N TRP A 67 -2.45 5.65 -16.45
CA TRP A 67 -1.53 6.55 -17.14
C TRP A 67 -0.05 6.36 -16.74
N GLY A 68 0.24 5.47 -15.79
CA GLY A 68 1.57 5.19 -15.26
C GLY A 68 2.56 4.72 -16.34
N MET A 69 2.08 4.09 -17.42
CA MET A 69 2.94 3.74 -18.56
C MET A 69 3.63 4.96 -19.18
N LEU A 70 2.97 6.12 -19.23
CA LEU A 70 3.58 7.35 -19.74
C LEU A 70 4.71 7.83 -18.81
N GLY A 71 4.53 7.69 -17.50
CA GLY A 71 5.56 7.97 -16.51
C GLY A 71 6.78 7.07 -16.67
N ILE A 72 6.55 5.76 -16.86
CA ILE A 72 7.61 4.78 -17.10
C ILE A 72 8.32 5.05 -18.42
N TRP A 73 7.59 5.38 -19.48
CA TRP A 73 8.16 5.76 -20.78
C TRP A 73 9.07 6.99 -20.65
N LYS A 74 8.59 8.04 -19.97
CA LYS A 74 9.37 9.26 -19.72
C LYS A 74 10.65 8.93 -18.93
N TRP A 75 10.53 8.09 -17.89
CA TRP A 75 11.68 7.65 -17.10
C TRP A 75 12.68 6.84 -17.92
N GLY A 76 12.23 5.83 -18.66
CA GLY A 76 13.08 5.02 -19.53
C GLY A 76 13.74 5.82 -20.64
N SER A 77 13.02 6.78 -21.23
CA SER A 77 13.57 7.72 -22.22
C SER A 77 14.64 8.63 -21.61
N GLY A 78 14.44 9.09 -20.37
CA GLY A 78 15.45 9.84 -19.62
C GLY A 78 16.69 8.99 -19.36
N LEU A 79 16.50 7.75 -18.92
CA LEU A 79 17.58 6.79 -18.67
C LEU A 79 18.41 6.48 -19.91
N TRP A 80 17.77 6.44 -21.09
CA TRP A 80 18.46 6.27 -22.36
C TRP A 80 19.34 7.47 -22.72
N LYS A 81 18.86 8.69 -22.47
CA LYS A 81 19.60 9.93 -22.77
C LYS A 81 20.76 10.15 -21.80
N GLU A 82 20.53 9.91 -20.53
CA GLU A 82 21.48 10.16 -19.44
C GLU A 82 21.59 8.91 -18.54
N PRO A 83 22.30 7.87 -19.00
CA PRO A 83 22.48 6.66 -18.20
C PRO A 83 23.42 6.91 -17.01
N PRO A 84 23.21 6.25 -15.85
CA PRO A 84 24.16 6.27 -14.75
C PRO A 84 25.56 5.84 -15.22
N GLN A 85 26.59 6.54 -14.73
CA GLN A 85 27.98 6.23 -15.06
C GLN A 85 28.41 4.87 -14.51
N ASP A 86 27.93 4.50 -13.31
CA ASP A 86 28.16 3.19 -12.73
C ASP A 86 27.36 2.11 -13.47
N LYS A 87 28.07 1.09 -13.97
CA LYS A 87 27.50 -0.05 -14.69
C LYS A 87 26.44 -0.78 -13.85
N ALA A 88 26.66 -0.97 -12.56
CA ALA A 88 25.74 -1.67 -11.68
C ALA A 88 24.46 -0.84 -11.47
N LEU A 89 24.57 0.46 -11.19
CA LEU A 89 23.41 1.35 -11.06
C LEU A 89 22.63 1.45 -12.37
N LYS A 90 23.32 1.46 -13.52
CA LYS A 90 22.68 1.43 -14.84
C LYS A 90 21.87 0.16 -15.05
N TRP A 91 22.42 -1.01 -14.71
CA TRP A 91 21.70 -2.29 -14.82
C TRP A 91 20.48 -2.34 -13.90
N ILE A 92 20.63 -1.90 -12.65
CA ILE A 92 19.51 -1.82 -11.71
C ILE A 92 18.42 -0.91 -12.28
N ALA A 93 18.77 0.28 -12.80
CA ALA A 93 17.79 1.20 -13.37
C ALA A 93 17.01 0.58 -14.55
N TRP A 94 17.70 -0.11 -15.48
CA TRP A 94 17.03 -0.81 -16.59
C TRP A 94 16.14 -1.96 -16.12
N MET A 95 16.59 -2.73 -15.13
CA MET A 95 15.76 -3.77 -14.50
C MET A 95 14.52 -3.17 -13.85
N GLN A 96 14.65 -2.04 -13.16
CA GLN A 96 13.51 -1.36 -12.54
C GLN A 96 12.51 -0.88 -13.60
N VAL A 97 12.96 -0.30 -14.72
CA VAL A 97 12.08 0.06 -15.83
C VAL A 97 11.34 -1.17 -16.35
N GLY A 98 12.05 -2.26 -16.64
CA GLY A 98 11.44 -3.49 -17.15
C GLY A 98 10.40 -4.09 -16.19
N VAL A 99 10.73 -4.18 -14.90
CA VAL A 99 9.82 -4.65 -13.85
C VAL A 99 8.57 -3.77 -13.75
N ASN A 100 8.73 -2.44 -13.83
CA ASN A 100 7.59 -1.51 -13.78
C ASN A 100 6.70 -1.59 -15.03
N VAL A 101 7.27 -1.84 -16.22
CA VAL A 101 6.47 -2.07 -17.44
C VAL A 101 5.57 -3.28 -17.26
N VAL A 102 6.11 -4.40 -16.76
CA VAL A 102 5.32 -5.62 -16.54
C VAL A 102 4.29 -5.42 -15.42
N TYR A 103 4.68 -4.78 -14.31
CA TYR A 103 3.75 -4.36 -13.25
C TYR A 103 2.56 -3.59 -13.81
N GLN A 104 2.83 -2.53 -14.58
CA GLN A 104 1.81 -1.63 -15.09
C GLN A 104 0.90 -2.30 -16.10
N TYR A 105 1.46 -3.17 -16.96
CA TYR A 105 0.70 -3.95 -17.91
C TYR A 105 -0.29 -4.90 -17.22
N LEU A 106 0.16 -5.62 -16.20
CA LEU A 106 -0.67 -6.54 -15.44
C LEU A 106 -1.73 -5.80 -14.61
N GLU A 107 -1.37 -4.71 -13.94
CA GLU A 107 -2.32 -3.88 -13.19
C GLU A 107 -3.41 -3.31 -14.10
N ASN A 108 -3.02 -2.74 -15.25
CA ASN A 108 -3.99 -2.18 -16.20
C ASN A 108 -4.96 -3.24 -16.72
N GLY A 109 -4.46 -4.42 -17.08
CA GLY A 109 -5.32 -5.50 -17.54
C GLY A 109 -6.26 -6.03 -16.44
N ALA A 110 -5.77 -6.16 -15.21
CA ALA A 110 -6.58 -6.59 -14.08
C ALA A 110 -7.68 -5.57 -13.73
N TYR A 111 -7.36 -4.27 -13.82
CA TYR A 111 -8.29 -3.18 -13.59
C TYR A 111 -9.39 -3.08 -14.66
N LEU A 112 -9.02 -3.22 -15.94
CA LEU A 112 -9.98 -3.24 -17.04
C LEU A 112 -10.89 -4.48 -16.97
N ALA A 113 -10.34 -5.63 -16.58
CA ALA A 113 -11.13 -6.83 -16.32
C ALA A 113 -12.13 -6.65 -15.17
N GLN A 114 -11.71 -6.00 -14.08
CA GLN A 114 -12.57 -5.70 -12.93
C GLN A 114 -13.80 -4.86 -13.32
N HIS A 115 -13.69 -4.03 -14.36
CA HIS A 115 -14.78 -3.21 -14.88
C HIS A 115 -15.56 -3.87 -16.02
N GLY A 116 -15.29 -5.13 -16.33
CA GLY A 116 -15.97 -5.89 -17.39
C GLY A 116 -15.59 -5.48 -18.81
N ILE A 117 -14.54 -4.66 -18.99
CA ILE A 117 -14.05 -4.24 -20.31
C ILE A 117 -13.31 -5.40 -21.00
N ILE A 118 -12.59 -6.20 -20.20
CA ILE A 118 -11.92 -7.41 -20.66
C ILE A 118 -12.59 -8.62 -20.01
N GLY A 119 -12.97 -9.61 -20.81
CA GLY A 119 -13.61 -10.85 -20.33
C GLY A 119 -12.63 -11.83 -19.67
N PHE A 120 -12.06 -11.47 -18.52
CA PHE A 120 -11.28 -12.41 -17.72
C PHE A 120 -12.15 -13.10 -16.67
N ASP A 121 -11.86 -14.38 -16.45
CA ASP A 121 -12.40 -15.09 -15.28
C ASP A 121 -11.82 -14.51 -13.98
N GLU A 122 -12.58 -14.61 -12.89
CA GLU A 122 -12.19 -14.12 -11.56
C GLU A 122 -10.83 -14.66 -11.11
N ARG A 123 -10.53 -15.94 -11.38
CA ARG A 123 -9.22 -16.54 -11.07
C ARG A 123 -8.07 -15.88 -11.84
N LYS A 124 -8.30 -15.53 -13.10
CA LYS A 124 -7.30 -14.89 -13.95
C LYS A 124 -7.08 -13.45 -13.51
N GLN A 125 -8.14 -12.73 -13.18
CA GLN A 125 -8.06 -11.37 -12.62
C GLN A 125 -7.27 -11.35 -11.31
N THR A 126 -7.60 -12.22 -10.35
CA THR A 126 -6.88 -12.34 -9.07
C THR A 126 -5.41 -12.69 -9.30
N ARG A 127 -5.12 -13.63 -10.21
CA ARG A 127 -3.74 -13.97 -10.58
C ARG A 127 -2.97 -12.77 -11.12
N TRP A 128 -3.60 -11.93 -11.95
CA TRP A 128 -2.94 -10.73 -12.50
C TRP A 128 -2.65 -9.70 -11.41
N TRP A 129 -3.57 -9.50 -10.45
CA TRP A 129 -3.34 -8.64 -9.27
C TRP A 129 -2.20 -9.14 -8.39
N VAL A 130 -2.10 -10.45 -8.17
CA VAL A 130 -1.02 -11.04 -7.38
C VAL A 130 0.32 -10.92 -8.10
N TRP A 131 0.36 -11.20 -9.40
CA TRP A 131 1.60 -11.08 -10.19
C TRP A 131 2.05 -9.64 -10.35
N SER A 132 1.16 -8.67 -10.55
CA SER A 132 1.53 -7.25 -10.54
C SER A 132 2.17 -6.91 -9.18
N SER A 133 1.55 -7.29 -8.07
CA SER A 133 2.10 -7.08 -6.73
C SER A 133 3.48 -7.71 -6.52
N ARG A 134 3.77 -8.87 -7.14
CA ARG A 134 5.12 -9.48 -7.13
C ARG A 134 6.15 -8.65 -7.89
N PHE A 135 5.79 -8.07 -9.04
CA PHE A 135 6.68 -7.15 -9.75
C PHE A 135 6.89 -5.86 -8.96
N TRP A 136 5.89 -5.37 -8.25
CA TRP A 136 6.09 -4.24 -7.33
C TRP A 136 7.06 -4.61 -6.20
N MET A 137 6.90 -5.79 -5.59
CA MET A 137 7.87 -6.28 -4.59
C MET A 137 9.29 -6.40 -5.17
N ALA A 138 9.44 -6.90 -6.40
CA ALA A 138 10.73 -6.96 -7.09
C ALA A 138 11.32 -5.57 -7.32
N HIS A 139 10.51 -4.56 -7.63
CA HIS A 139 10.96 -3.17 -7.74
C HIS A 139 11.48 -2.63 -6.41
N VAL A 140 10.78 -2.89 -5.30
CA VAL A 140 11.23 -2.51 -3.95
C VAL A 140 12.55 -3.20 -3.59
N ALA A 141 12.71 -4.48 -3.95
CA ALA A 141 13.98 -5.20 -3.77
C ALA A 141 15.12 -4.57 -4.59
N LEU A 142 14.84 -4.16 -5.83
CA LEU A 142 15.81 -3.44 -6.66
C LEU A 142 16.15 -2.06 -6.08
N ASP A 143 15.20 -1.35 -5.47
CA ASP A 143 15.47 -0.09 -4.77
C ASP A 143 16.42 -0.28 -3.58
N PHE A 144 16.26 -1.34 -2.78
CA PHE A 144 17.24 -1.66 -1.74
C PHE A 144 18.63 -1.95 -2.32
N GLY A 145 18.69 -2.68 -3.45
CA GLY A 145 19.93 -2.90 -4.18
C GLY A 145 20.56 -1.60 -4.68
N ARG A 146 19.75 -0.69 -5.24
CA ARG A 146 20.19 0.65 -5.68
C ARG A 146 20.76 1.45 -4.52
N LEU A 147 20.01 1.56 -3.42
CA LEU A 147 20.42 2.30 -2.23
C LEU A 147 21.72 1.75 -1.62
N TRP A 148 21.91 0.43 -1.64
CA TRP A 148 23.14 -0.19 -1.19
C TRP A 148 24.33 0.18 -2.08
N MET A 149 24.16 0.13 -3.40
CA MET A 149 25.20 0.52 -4.36
C MET A 149 25.54 2.01 -4.28
N GLU A 150 24.54 2.88 -4.18
CA GLU A 150 24.73 4.33 -4.02
C GLU A 150 25.52 4.66 -2.76
N LYS A 151 25.22 3.99 -1.64
CA LYS A 151 25.96 4.19 -0.38
C LYS A 151 27.41 3.74 -0.48
N ARG A 152 27.66 2.62 -1.17
CA ARG A 152 29.02 2.11 -1.41
C ARG A 152 29.82 3.05 -2.32
N ALA A 153 29.22 3.53 -3.40
CA ALA A 153 29.85 4.49 -4.31
C ALA A 153 30.11 5.83 -3.62
N GLY A 154 29.17 6.32 -2.81
CA GLY A 154 29.29 7.55 -2.05
C GLY A 154 30.36 7.50 -0.96
N GLN A 155 30.67 6.33 -0.39
CA GLN A 155 31.78 6.16 0.55
C GLN A 155 33.15 6.28 -0.12
N ALA A 156 33.29 5.77 -1.36
CA ALA A 156 34.54 5.88 -2.11
C ALA A 156 34.87 7.30 -2.57
N ALA A 157 33.85 8.16 -2.71
CA ALA A 157 34.00 9.55 -3.16
C ALA A 157 34.28 10.57 -2.02
N GLN A 158 34.43 10.11 -0.77
CA GLN A 158 34.57 10.99 0.41
C GLN A 158 35.96 11.59 0.59
N GLU A 159 36.98 11.03 -0.05
CA GLU A 159 38.37 11.49 0.06
C GLU A 159 38.57 12.73 -0.83
N GLY A 160 38.30 13.92 -0.27
CA GLY A 160 38.69 15.22 -0.87
C GLY A 160 37.59 16.28 -1.05
N GLU A 161 36.39 16.11 -0.49
CA GLU A 161 35.27 17.04 -0.76
C GLU A 161 35.43 18.44 -0.12
N GLU A 162 35.34 19.48 -0.95
CA GLU A 162 35.23 20.89 -0.55
C GLU A 162 33.89 21.24 0.14
N LYS A 163 33.75 22.48 0.63
CA LYS A 163 32.54 22.94 1.36
C LYS A 163 31.23 22.79 0.57
N GLU A 164 31.25 23.02 -0.75
CA GLU A 164 30.08 22.80 -1.61
C GLU A 164 29.72 21.31 -1.73
N GLY A 165 30.73 20.44 -1.78
CA GLY A 165 30.57 18.98 -1.73
C GLY A 165 29.89 18.52 -0.44
N LYS A 166 30.21 19.15 0.71
CA LYS A 166 29.56 18.85 1.99
C LYS A 166 28.06 19.14 1.99
N ILE A 167 27.64 20.27 1.41
CA ILE A 167 26.21 20.61 1.32
C ILE A 167 25.47 19.61 0.43
N GLN A 168 26.06 19.27 -0.73
CA GLN A 168 25.47 18.26 -1.61
C GLN A 168 25.41 16.89 -0.93
N ARG A 169 26.42 16.54 -0.14
CA ARG A 169 26.45 15.28 0.62
C ARG A 169 25.33 15.19 1.64
N VAL A 170 25.10 16.22 2.44
CA VAL A 170 23.98 16.24 3.41
C VAL A 170 22.66 16.03 2.69
N ARG A 171 22.44 16.72 1.56
CA ARG A 171 21.23 16.54 0.74
C ARG A 171 21.11 15.11 0.17
N ARG A 172 22.22 14.51 -0.28
CA ARG A 172 22.25 13.11 -0.74
C ARG A 172 21.91 12.14 0.39
N GLU A 173 22.46 12.33 1.58
CA GLU A 173 22.19 11.49 2.75
C GLU A 173 20.73 11.62 3.22
N GLU A 174 20.17 12.83 3.25
CA GLU A 174 18.76 13.06 3.56
C GLU A 174 17.83 12.35 2.57
N LYS A 175 18.13 12.49 1.26
CA LYS A 175 17.39 11.78 0.20
C LYS A 175 17.48 10.27 0.39
N TRP A 176 18.68 9.74 0.65
CA TRP A 176 18.91 8.31 0.84
C TRP A 176 18.09 7.76 2.02
N TRP A 177 18.12 8.43 3.18
CA TRP A 177 17.35 8.01 4.35
C TRP A 177 15.86 8.03 4.09
N ARG A 178 15.37 9.08 3.41
CA ARG A 178 13.97 9.17 3.04
C ARG A 178 13.54 7.99 2.16
N GLU A 179 14.29 7.70 1.10
CA GLU A 179 14.02 6.57 0.21
C GLU A 179 14.10 5.23 0.94
N ALA A 180 15.04 5.08 1.88
CA ALA A 180 15.16 3.88 2.71
C ALA A 180 13.91 3.69 3.60
N TYR A 181 13.40 4.76 4.24
CA TYR A 181 12.20 4.67 5.08
C TYR A 181 10.94 4.37 4.27
N VAL A 182 10.78 4.99 3.09
CA VAL A 182 9.65 4.73 2.20
C VAL A 182 9.65 3.27 1.73
N ASN A 183 10.81 2.76 1.28
CA ASN A 183 10.93 1.37 0.85
C ASN A 183 10.76 0.38 2.01
N ALA A 184 11.23 0.71 3.21
CA ALA A 184 10.98 -0.10 4.40
C ALA A 184 9.49 -0.16 4.77
N ALA A 185 8.73 0.91 4.55
CA ALA A 185 7.28 0.91 4.74
C ALA A 185 6.56 0.09 3.65
N TYR A 186 7.01 0.17 2.39
CA TYR A 186 6.41 -0.58 1.27
C TYR A 186 6.79 -2.07 1.23
N ALA A 187 7.95 -2.47 1.74
CA ALA A 187 8.40 -3.87 1.73
C ALA A 187 7.37 -4.86 2.33
N PRO A 188 6.86 -4.68 3.58
CA PRO A 188 5.83 -5.55 4.13
C PRO A 188 4.48 -5.47 3.39
N LEU A 189 4.15 -4.32 2.80
CA LEU A 189 2.90 -4.13 2.04
C LEU A 189 2.93 -4.90 0.71
N THR A 190 4.01 -4.75 -0.05
CA THR A 190 4.22 -5.45 -1.32
C THR A 190 4.30 -6.96 -1.11
N LEU A 191 4.92 -7.42 -0.02
CA LEU A 191 4.90 -8.82 0.36
C LEU A 191 3.46 -9.29 0.65
N HIS A 192 2.68 -8.54 1.44
CA HIS A 192 1.30 -8.90 1.72
C HIS A 192 0.47 -9.05 0.44
N TRP A 193 0.54 -8.11 -0.51
CA TRP A 193 -0.22 -8.21 -1.77
C TRP A 193 0.32 -9.25 -2.76
N SER A 194 1.57 -9.70 -2.59
CA SER A 194 2.19 -10.73 -3.43
C SER A 194 1.72 -12.16 -3.12
N LEU A 195 1.03 -12.35 -1.99
CA LEU A 195 0.49 -13.62 -1.50
C LEU A 195 -1.03 -13.63 -1.59
N GLU A 196 -1.61 -14.75 -2.02
CA GLU A 196 -3.07 -14.88 -2.18
C GLU A 196 -3.83 -14.72 -0.85
N ASN A 197 -3.24 -15.17 0.26
CA ASN A 197 -3.84 -15.09 1.59
C ASN A 197 -3.41 -13.86 2.40
N GLY A 198 -2.50 -13.02 1.85
CA GLY A 198 -1.87 -11.94 2.60
C GLY A 198 -0.87 -12.41 3.67
N ALA A 199 0.03 -11.51 4.08
CA ALA A 199 1.02 -11.76 5.16
C ALA A 199 0.76 -10.91 6.42
N VAL A 200 0.31 -9.68 6.20
CA VAL A 200 0.19 -8.62 7.21
C VAL A 200 -1.29 -8.34 7.53
N GLY A 201 -1.61 -8.01 8.79
CA GLY A 201 -2.97 -7.67 9.21
C GLY A 201 -3.43 -6.26 8.77
N GLU A 202 -4.73 -6.05 8.59
CA GLU A 202 -5.34 -4.79 8.09
C GLU A 202 -4.86 -3.50 8.78
N MET A 203 -4.65 -3.56 10.10
CA MET A 203 -4.15 -2.41 10.87
C MET A 203 -2.77 -1.94 10.38
N TRP A 204 -1.87 -2.89 10.15
CA TRP A 204 -0.52 -2.61 9.68
C TRP A 204 -0.51 -2.14 8.23
N ILE A 205 -1.44 -2.63 7.40
CA ILE A 205 -1.61 -2.15 6.02
C ILE A 205 -1.90 -0.64 6.02
N GLY A 206 -2.88 -0.21 6.81
CA GLY A 206 -3.24 1.20 6.94
C GLY A 206 -2.13 2.05 7.55
N PHE A 207 -1.46 1.54 8.59
CA PHE A 207 -0.37 2.24 9.28
C PHE A 207 0.85 2.46 8.37
N LEU A 208 1.35 1.40 7.74
CA LEU A 208 2.52 1.47 6.85
C LEU A 208 2.22 2.30 5.60
N GLY A 209 1.01 2.15 5.03
CA GLY A 209 0.57 2.98 3.91
C GLY A 209 0.50 4.46 4.27
N SER A 210 0.08 4.79 5.50
CA SER A 210 0.03 6.16 5.99
C SER A 210 1.42 6.76 6.18
N ILE A 211 2.39 5.99 6.69
CA ILE A 211 3.79 6.45 6.80
C ILE A 211 4.33 6.83 5.42
N ALA A 212 4.20 5.94 4.43
CA ALA A 212 4.67 6.20 3.08
C ALA A 212 3.99 7.44 2.47
N GLY A 213 2.66 7.53 2.57
CA GLY A 213 1.89 8.65 2.04
C GLY A 213 2.24 10.00 2.70
N ILE A 214 2.49 10.03 4.02
CA ILE A 214 2.90 11.26 4.73
C ILE A 214 4.29 11.72 4.27
N ILE A 215 5.23 10.78 4.10
CA ILE A 215 6.59 11.11 3.64
C ILE A 215 6.54 11.70 2.22
N GLU A 216 5.79 11.07 1.32
CA GLU A 216 5.62 11.53 -0.07
C GLU A 216 4.92 12.89 -0.12
N LEU A 217 3.85 13.08 0.66
CA LEU A 217 3.13 14.36 0.75
C LEU A 217 4.05 15.49 1.22
N ARG A 218 4.86 15.24 2.26
CA ARG A 218 5.80 16.24 2.77
C ARG A 218 6.82 16.63 1.72
N GLU A 219 7.26 15.68 0.90
CA GLU A 219 8.21 15.95 -0.18
C GLU A 219 7.59 16.81 -1.28
N MET A 220 6.40 16.43 -1.76
CA MET A 220 5.69 17.22 -2.78
C MET A 220 5.42 18.66 -2.31
N TRP A 221 5.13 18.84 -1.01
CA TRP A 221 4.95 20.17 -0.44
C TRP A 221 6.24 21.00 -0.46
N ARG A 222 7.37 20.37 -0.10
CA ARG A 222 8.69 21.01 -0.12
C ARG A 222 9.19 21.32 -1.52
N SER A 223 8.81 20.55 -2.53
CA SER A 223 9.19 20.85 -3.91
C SER A 223 8.40 22.00 -4.54
N THR A 224 7.27 22.37 -3.91
CA THR A 224 6.37 23.41 -4.42
C THR A 224 6.53 24.74 -3.67
N SER A 225 7.04 24.71 -2.42
CA SER A 225 7.31 25.89 -1.59
C SER A 225 8.73 26.40 -1.79
#